data_AF-A0A497FM71-F1
#
_entry.id   AF-A0A497FM71-F1
#
_cell.length_a   1.000
_cell.length_b   1.000
_cell.length_c   1.000
_cell.angle_alpha   90.00
_cell.angle_beta   90.00
_cell.angle_gamma   90.00
#
_symmetry.space_group_name_H-M   'P 1'
#
loop_
_entity.id
_entity.type
_entity.pdbx_description
1 polymer ?
#
loop_
_entity_poly.entity_id
_entity_poly.type
_entity_poly.pdbx_seq_one_letter_code
_entity_poly.pdbx_strand_id
1 'polypeptide(L)'
;MYKRADRRLLEKTYFILSIVIFLVLLFSLATQLYPLLSRILMPSKNLALEESGSMKTLLEATAYGSIAFNEATKELYTVFIRPFNESRVQTIYETSSLALSKLGRFKDYIESLSLAEVDRKILLSHVEFYKNISYSSIQSIQIAKEIDALRRELEKAVEQGALDKNLSPDIETLKEKLQKMLQLANELEKHNLSGNLTRKLEEGFDNIATVIGFLEEWKKLSAILFDYGDIAGKTLELSTILEMLPRQSNETKVLLDRLENVLNYFTNNSKRLDEYYENVSRLDPPSAATFADIESILQATAVNSGDVEKLTEAVRRLRKRLQEGDSWEEALKEFEETLASLSNKVFSNYFVQSSGSGAGGGTDRPRD
;
A
#
# COMPACT_ATOMS: atom_id res chain seq x y z
N MET A 1 -66.66 -15.03 -47.41
CA MET A 1 -65.67 -15.53 -46.42
C MET A 1 -64.23 -15.42 -46.97
N TYR A 2 -63.87 -14.27 -47.59
CA TYR A 2 -62.61 -14.03 -48.34
C TYR A 2 -61.93 -12.73 -47.87
N LYS A 3 -61.84 -12.49 -46.55
CA LYS A 3 -61.20 -11.28 -45.99
C LYS A 3 -60.19 -11.54 -44.87
N ARG A 4 -60.08 -12.78 -44.38
CA ARG A 4 -59.11 -13.18 -43.34
C ARG A 4 -57.87 -13.90 -43.89
N ALA A 5 -57.97 -14.52 -45.07
CA ALA A 5 -56.83 -15.19 -45.71
C ALA A 5 -55.84 -14.17 -46.33
N ASP A 6 -56.34 -13.16 -47.04
CA ASP A 6 -55.51 -12.13 -47.67
C ASP A 6 -54.79 -11.22 -46.66
N ARG A 7 -55.42 -10.91 -45.51
CA ARG A 7 -54.77 -10.16 -44.43
C ARG A 7 -53.58 -10.93 -43.81
N ARG A 8 -53.74 -12.24 -43.60
CA ARG A 8 -52.65 -13.09 -43.09
C ARG A 8 -51.52 -13.29 -44.09
N LEU A 9 -51.84 -13.29 -45.40
CA LEU A 9 -50.83 -13.31 -46.47
C LEU A 9 -50.04 -12.00 -46.51
N LEU A 10 -50.72 -10.85 -46.49
CA LEU A 10 -50.07 -9.53 -46.42
C LEU A 10 -49.18 -9.38 -45.19
N GLU A 11 -49.65 -9.77 -44.00
CA GLU A 11 -48.85 -9.72 -42.77
C GLU A 11 -47.62 -10.63 -42.84
N LYS A 12 -47.73 -11.84 -43.41
CA LYS A 12 -46.57 -12.72 -43.65
C LYS A 12 -45.61 -12.13 -44.67
N THR A 13 -46.09 -11.50 -45.73
CA THR A 13 -45.26 -10.85 -46.73
C THR A 13 -44.51 -9.65 -46.15
N TYR A 14 -45.17 -8.82 -45.33
CA TYR A 14 -44.49 -7.73 -44.61
C TYR A 14 -43.46 -8.27 -43.62
N PHE A 15 -43.76 -9.33 -42.87
CA PHE A 15 -42.79 -9.93 -41.95
C PHE A 15 -41.54 -10.48 -42.67
N ILE A 16 -41.75 -11.17 -43.80
CA ILE A 16 -40.63 -11.68 -44.63
C ILE A 16 -39.83 -10.51 -45.21
N LEU A 17 -40.50 -9.46 -45.71
CA LEU A 17 -39.83 -8.28 -46.26
C LEU A 17 -38.98 -7.57 -45.20
N SER A 18 -39.50 -7.44 -43.96
CA SER A 18 -38.76 -6.88 -42.82
C SER A 18 -37.51 -7.69 -42.47
N ILE A 19 -37.62 -9.03 -42.48
CA ILE A 19 -36.47 -9.92 -42.25
C ILE A 19 -35.44 -9.77 -43.36
N VAL A 20 -35.86 -9.69 -44.63
CA VAL A 20 -34.95 -9.50 -45.76
C VAL A 20 -34.24 -8.15 -45.67
N ILE A 21 -34.96 -7.07 -45.37
CA ILE A 21 -34.36 -5.74 -45.18
C ILE A 21 -33.39 -5.75 -43.99
N PHE A 22 -33.75 -6.39 -42.88
CA PHE A 22 -32.89 -6.52 -41.71
C PHE A 22 -31.62 -7.32 -42.02
N LEU A 23 -31.73 -8.41 -42.78
CA LEU A 23 -30.58 -9.20 -43.23
C LEU A 23 -29.69 -8.42 -44.20
N VAL A 24 -30.26 -7.63 -45.11
CA VAL A 24 -29.49 -6.76 -46.02
C VAL A 24 -28.78 -5.66 -45.24
N LEU A 25 -29.41 -5.07 -44.22
CA LEU A 25 -28.78 -4.10 -43.32
C LEU A 25 -27.68 -4.75 -42.49
N LEU A 26 -27.88 -5.96 -41.97
CA LEU A 26 -26.85 -6.75 -41.28
C LEU A 26 -25.68 -7.06 -42.21
N PHE A 27 -25.95 -7.42 -43.47
CA PHE A 27 -24.91 -7.71 -44.45
C PHE A 27 -24.17 -6.43 -44.87
N SER A 28 -24.86 -5.30 -45.00
CA SER A 28 -24.26 -3.98 -45.24
C SER A 28 -23.40 -3.54 -44.07
N LEU A 29 -23.87 -3.71 -42.84
CA LEU A 29 -23.12 -3.44 -41.62
C LEU A 29 -21.89 -4.37 -41.51
N ALA A 30 -22.06 -5.66 -41.79
CA ALA A 30 -20.98 -6.63 -41.80
C ALA A 30 -19.95 -6.32 -42.89
N THR A 31 -20.36 -5.91 -44.09
CA THR A 31 -19.44 -5.53 -45.18
C THR A 31 -18.74 -4.19 -44.94
N GLN A 32 -19.33 -3.27 -44.18
CA GLN A 32 -18.66 -2.06 -43.70
C GLN A 32 -17.69 -2.35 -42.54
N LEU A 33 -18.02 -3.30 -41.66
CA LEU A 33 -17.19 -3.72 -40.53
C LEU A 33 -16.07 -4.70 -40.94
N TYR A 34 -16.26 -5.49 -41.99
CA TYR A 34 -15.29 -6.49 -42.48
C TYR A 34 -13.93 -5.88 -42.88
N PRO A 35 -13.82 -4.75 -43.61
CA PRO A 35 -12.54 -4.10 -43.87
C PRO A 35 -11.89 -3.52 -42.60
N LEU A 36 -12.68 -3.18 -41.57
CA LEU A 36 -12.16 -2.75 -40.26
C LEU A 36 -11.63 -3.95 -39.45
N LEU A 37 -12.36 -5.06 -39.40
CA LEU A 37 -11.97 -6.29 -38.70
C LEU A 37 -10.80 -7.01 -39.38
N SER A 38 -10.76 -7.06 -40.71
CA SER A 38 -9.66 -7.69 -41.46
C SER A 38 -8.34 -6.91 -41.33
N ARG A 39 -8.40 -5.57 -41.20
CA ARG A 39 -7.22 -4.74 -40.88
C ARG A 39 -6.71 -4.93 -39.44
N ILE A 40 -7.58 -5.33 -38.51
CA ILE A 40 -7.21 -5.60 -37.10
C ILE A 40 -6.67 -7.03 -36.93
N LEU A 41 -7.17 -8.01 -37.68
CA LEU A 41 -6.92 -9.45 -37.46
C LEU A 41 -5.87 -10.10 -38.39
N MET A 42 -5.28 -9.39 -39.35
CA MET A 42 -4.28 -10.00 -40.25
C MET A 42 -2.94 -10.25 -39.53
N PRO A 43 -2.48 -11.51 -39.38
CA PRO A 43 -1.15 -11.82 -38.88
C PRO A 43 -0.15 -11.68 -40.03
N SER A 44 0.65 -10.62 -40.02
CA SER A 44 1.66 -10.35 -41.03
C SER A 44 2.89 -11.24 -40.84
N LYS A 45 2.86 -12.47 -41.39
CA LYS A 45 4.07 -13.18 -41.81
C LYS A 45 4.61 -12.49 -43.06
N ASN A 46 5.45 -11.47 -42.86
CA ASN A 46 6.56 -11.06 -43.73
C ASN A 46 7.15 -9.79 -43.11
N LEU A 47 8.24 -9.98 -42.38
CA LEU A 47 9.12 -8.90 -41.93
C LEU A 47 9.84 -8.31 -43.14
N ALA A 48 9.64 -7.01 -43.38
CA ALA A 48 10.66 -6.00 -43.70
C ALA A 48 9.97 -4.85 -44.48
N LEU A 49 10.22 -3.62 -44.01
CA LEU A 49 9.72 -2.32 -44.48
C LEU A 49 8.39 -1.82 -43.89
N GLU A 50 8.53 -0.73 -43.11
CA GLU A 50 7.54 0.32 -42.81
C GLU A 50 6.33 -0.04 -41.91
N GLU A 51 6.57 -0.50 -40.68
CA GLU A 51 5.57 -0.51 -39.59
C GLU A 51 5.36 0.89 -38.94
N SER A 52 5.53 1.98 -39.69
CA SER A 52 5.21 3.33 -39.23
C SER A 52 3.75 3.64 -39.52
N GLY A 53 2.90 3.62 -38.48
CA GLY A 53 1.58 4.26 -38.54
C GLY A 53 0.34 3.35 -38.56
N SER A 54 0.47 2.05 -38.35
CA SER A 54 -0.71 1.16 -38.36
C SER A 54 -1.55 1.29 -37.08
N MET A 55 -2.88 1.13 -37.17
CA MET A 55 -3.80 1.03 -36.01
C MET A 55 -3.40 -0.11 -35.05
N LYS A 56 -2.78 -1.16 -35.59
CA LYS A 56 -2.18 -2.26 -34.82
C LYS A 56 -1.05 -1.76 -33.91
N THR A 57 -0.19 -0.86 -34.38
CA THR A 57 0.88 -0.24 -33.58
C THR A 57 0.32 0.52 -32.37
N LEU A 58 -0.81 1.22 -32.54
CA LEU A 58 -1.51 1.90 -31.45
C LEU A 58 -2.14 0.90 -30.46
N LEU A 59 -2.84 -0.13 -30.95
CA LEU A 59 -3.46 -1.16 -30.10
C LEU A 59 -2.40 -1.90 -29.25
N GLU A 60 -1.27 -2.24 -29.85
CA GLU A 60 -0.16 -2.86 -29.13
C GLU A 60 0.45 -1.90 -28.10
N ALA A 61 0.70 -0.64 -28.47
CA ALA A 61 1.32 0.31 -27.56
C ALA A 61 0.43 0.65 -26.35
N THR A 62 -0.88 0.78 -26.57
CA THR A 62 -1.86 1.00 -25.50
C THR A 62 -2.01 -0.23 -24.59
N ALA A 63 -2.03 -1.44 -25.15
CA ALA A 63 -2.06 -2.67 -24.38
C ALA A 63 -0.79 -2.86 -23.55
N TYR A 64 0.39 -2.70 -24.15
CA TYR A 64 1.68 -2.83 -23.46
C TYR A 64 1.86 -1.75 -22.38
N GLY A 65 1.53 -0.49 -22.69
CA GLY A 65 1.62 0.60 -21.72
C GLY A 65 0.73 0.37 -20.49
N SER A 66 -0.48 -0.14 -20.69
CA SER A 66 -1.43 -0.39 -19.60
C SER A 66 -1.08 -1.62 -18.76
N ILE A 67 -0.54 -2.67 -19.39
CA ILE A 67 0.01 -3.84 -18.67
C ILE A 67 1.22 -3.39 -17.84
N ALA A 68 2.14 -2.66 -18.45
CA ALA A 68 3.33 -2.18 -17.77
C ALA A 68 2.97 -1.25 -16.60
N PHE A 69 1.96 -0.38 -16.77
CA PHE A 69 1.49 0.49 -15.69
C PHE A 69 0.97 -0.33 -14.51
N ASN A 70 0.06 -1.26 -14.75
CA ASN A 70 -0.50 -2.08 -13.67
C ASN A 70 0.58 -2.93 -12.97
N GLU A 71 1.52 -3.50 -13.73
CA GLU A 71 2.61 -4.26 -13.13
C GLU A 71 3.60 -3.37 -12.36
N ALA A 72 3.87 -2.15 -12.84
CA ALA A 72 4.70 -1.18 -12.13
C ALA A 72 4.05 -0.73 -10.81
N THR A 73 2.75 -0.44 -10.81
CA THR A 73 2.02 -0.02 -9.60
C THR A 73 1.84 -1.17 -8.61
N LYS A 74 1.73 -2.41 -9.08
CA LYS A 74 1.79 -3.59 -8.21
C LYS A 74 3.16 -3.77 -7.58
N GLU A 75 4.24 -3.55 -8.33
CA GLU A 75 5.59 -3.63 -7.77
C GLU A 75 5.81 -2.52 -6.72
N LEU A 76 5.34 -1.30 -7.02
CA LEU A 76 5.31 -0.18 -6.08
C LEU A 76 4.57 -0.53 -4.78
N TYR A 77 3.43 -1.21 -4.85
CA TYR A 77 2.73 -1.72 -3.67
C TYR A 77 3.53 -2.83 -2.96
N THR A 78 4.08 -3.78 -3.74
CA THR A 78 4.74 -4.98 -3.21
C THR A 78 6.02 -4.66 -2.44
N VAL A 79 6.72 -3.58 -2.81
CA VAL A 79 8.00 -3.19 -2.18
C VAL A 79 7.87 -2.81 -0.70
N PHE A 80 6.64 -2.49 -0.25
CA PHE A 80 6.32 -2.27 1.17
C PHE A 80 6.25 -3.56 1.98
N ILE A 81 6.26 -4.73 1.34
CA ILE A 81 6.05 -6.04 1.95
C ILE A 81 7.25 -6.96 1.65
N ARG A 82 7.95 -6.74 0.54
CA ARG A 82 9.02 -7.61 0.04
C ARG A 82 10.13 -6.78 -0.62
N PRO A 83 11.37 -7.31 -0.68
CA PRO A 83 12.46 -6.63 -1.37
C PRO A 83 12.16 -6.39 -2.86
N PHE A 84 12.70 -5.29 -3.37
CA PHE A 84 12.59 -4.89 -4.78
C PHE A 84 13.09 -5.96 -5.76
N ASN A 85 12.30 -6.27 -6.80
CA ASN A 85 12.64 -7.28 -7.80
C ASN A 85 13.19 -6.67 -9.10
N GLU A 86 14.52 -6.53 -9.17
CA GLU A 86 15.23 -5.96 -10.35
C GLU A 86 14.90 -6.67 -11.67
N SER A 87 14.72 -8.01 -11.67
CA SER A 87 14.44 -8.77 -12.90
C SER A 87 13.04 -8.50 -13.46
N ARG A 88 12.03 -8.44 -12.59
CA ARG A 88 10.65 -8.09 -12.97
C ARG A 88 10.60 -6.65 -13.46
N VAL A 89 11.26 -5.75 -12.76
CA VAL A 89 11.34 -4.32 -13.08
C VAL A 89 11.95 -4.07 -14.45
N GLN A 90 13.03 -4.77 -14.80
CA GLN A 90 13.65 -4.66 -16.12
C GLN A 90 12.64 -4.99 -17.24
N THR A 91 11.83 -6.02 -17.05
CA THR A 91 10.77 -6.40 -18.01
C THR A 91 9.71 -5.31 -18.15
N ILE A 92 9.30 -4.69 -17.04
CA ILE A 92 8.32 -3.59 -17.04
C ILE A 92 8.92 -2.35 -17.73
N TYR A 93 10.19 -2.04 -17.47
CA TYR A 93 10.90 -0.93 -18.11
C TYR A 93 11.00 -1.10 -19.62
N GLU A 94 11.40 -2.28 -20.09
CA GLU A 94 11.48 -2.61 -21.51
C GLU A 94 10.11 -2.50 -22.20
N THR A 95 9.07 -3.02 -21.55
CA THR A 95 7.69 -2.95 -22.04
C THR A 95 7.20 -1.50 -22.14
N SER A 96 7.48 -0.68 -21.12
CA SER A 96 7.11 0.75 -21.10
C SER A 96 7.86 1.55 -22.17
N SER A 97 9.16 1.27 -22.33
CA SER A 97 10.01 1.92 -23.34
C SER A 97 9.58 1.57 -24.76
N LEU A 98 9.19 0.30 -24.98
CA LEU A 98 8.64 -0.14 -26.26
C LEU A 98 7.31 0.56 -26.57
N ALA A 99 6.42 0.70 -25.59
CA ALA A 99 5.16 1.42 -25.73
C ALA A 99 5.40 2.90 -26.08
N LEU A 100 6.30 3.58 -25.37
CA LEU A 100 6.69 4.97 -25.66
C LEU A 100 7.24 5.15 -27.08
N SER A 101 8.14 4.27 -27.50
CA SER A 101 8.71 4.29 -28.86
C SER A 101 7.64 4.14 -29.94
N LYS A 102 6.70 3.20 -29.75
CA LYS A 102 5.57 2.98 -30.67
C LYS A 102 4.62 4.18 -30.70
N LEU A 103 4.30 4.77 -29.55
CA LEU A 103 3.46 5.97 -29.45
C LEU A 103 4.13 7.19 -30.09
N GLY A 104 5.44 7.36 -29.94
CA GLY A 104 6.22 8.41 -30.60
C GLY A 104 6.14 8.30 -32.13
N ARG A 105 6.40 7.12 -32.68
CA ARG A 105 6.28 6.88 -34.13
C ARG A 105 4.85 7.11 -34.65
N PHE A 106 3.85 6.74 -33.85
CA PHE A 106 2.44 6.97 -34.21
C PHE A 106 2.06 8.45 -34.15
N LYS A 107 2.62 9.22 -33.21
CA LYS A 107 2.49 10.68 -33.16
C LYS A 107 3.01 11.31 -34.45
N ASP A 108 4.25 10.98 -34.84
CA ASP A 108 4.89 11.52 -36.06
C ASP A 108 4.05 11.17 -37.30
N TYR A 109 3.49 9.95 -37.33
CA TYR A 109 2.57 9.53 -38.37
C TYR A 109 1.30 10.39 -38.41
N ILE A 110 0.61 10.60 -37.29
CA ILE A 110 -0.58 11.47 -37.23
C ILE A 110 -0.26 12.89 -37.71
N GLU A 111 0.90 13.43 -37.33
CA GLU A 111 1.33 14.78 -37.74
C GLU A 111 1.57 14.87 -39.26
N SER A 112 2.04 13.78 -39.88
CA SER A 112 2.23 13.68 -41.33
C SER A 112 0.93 13.54 -42.14
N LEU A 113 -0.18 13.14 -41.51
CA LEU A 113 -1.45 12.94 -42.19
C LEU A 113 -2.16 14.27 -42.48
N SER A 114 -2.83 14.33 -43.63
CA SER A 114 -3.72 15.44 -44.00
C SER A 114 -5.11 15.28 -43.35
N LEU A 115 -5.15 15.27 -42.02
CA LEU A 115 -6.40 15.23 -41.24
C LEU A 115 -6.93 16.64 -40.97
N ALA A 116 -8.25 16.75 -40.78
CA ALA A 116 -8.87 17.96 -40.23
C ALA A 116 -8.27 18.27 -38.85
N GLU A 117 -8.12 19.57 -38.53
CA GLU A 117 -7.45 20.02 -37.30
C GLU A 117 -8.07 19.42 -36.03
N VAL A 118 -9.40 19.33 -36.00
CA VAL A 118 -10.16 18.77 -34.86
C VAL A 118 -9.82 17.30 -34.64
N ASP A 119 -9.85 16.48 -35.69
CA ASP A 119 -9.55 15.03 -35.58
C ASP A 119 -8.09 14.78 -35.21
N ARG A 120 -7.17 15.57 -35.78
CA ARG A 120 -5.75 15.52 -35.45
C ARG A 120 -5.51 15.81 -33.97
N LYS A 121 -6.15 16.86 -33.43
CA LYS A 121 -6.03 17.24 -32.02
C LYS A 121 -6.58 16.15 -31.09
N ILE A 122 -7.68 15.52 -31.45
CA ILE A 122 -8.26 14.39 -30.67
C ILE A 122 -7.30 13.19 -30.68
N LEU A 123 -6.75 12.80 -31.84
CA LEU A 123 -5.84 11.66 -31.91
C LEU A 123 -4.54 11.93 -31.13
N LEU A 124 -3.98 13.13 -31.26
CA LEU A 124 -2.78 13.53 -30.52
C LEU A 124 -3.03 13.56 -29.00
N SER A 125 -4.21 13.97 -28.54
CA SER A 125 -4.52 13.94 -27.10
C SER A 125 -4.57 12.52 -26.54
N HIS A 126 -5.08 11.55 -27.30
CA HIS A 126 -5.07 10.14 -26.89
C HIS A 126 -3.65 9.58 -26.85
N VAL A 127 -2.83 9.89 -27.86
CA VAL A 127 -1.42 9.48 -27.88
C VAL A 127 -0.68 10.04 -26.67
N GLU A 128 -0.89 11.32 -26.34
CA GLU A 128 -0.24 11.94 -25.19
C GLU A 128 -0.70 11.32 -23.87
N PHE A 129 -1.99 11.04 -23.71
CA PHE A 129 -2.51 10.33 -22.54
C PHE A 129 -1.80 8.97 -22.34
N TYR A 130 -1.71 8.14 -23.38
CA TYR A 130 -1.03 6.84 -23.26
C TYR A 130 0.49 6.94 -23.09
N LYS A 131 1.10 8.01 -23.59
CA LYS A 131 2.51 8.31 -23.29
C LYS A 131 2.66 8.63 -21.81
N ASN A 132 1.77 9.43 -21.22
CA ASN A 132 1.78 9.74 -19.80
C ASN A 132 1.58 8.49 -18.93
N ILE A 133 0.70 7.56 -19.33
CA ILE A 133 0.58 6.25 -18.66
C ILE A 133 1.91 5.47 -18.72
N SER A 134 2.55 5.41 -19.89
CA SER A 134 3.81 4.67 -20.06
C SER A 134 4.99 5.33 -19.31
N TYR A 135 5.04 6.67 -19.26
CA TYR A 135 5.99 7.41 -18.43
C TYR A 135 5.74 7.16 -16.94
N SER A 136 4.48 7.11 -16.52
CA SER A 136 4.08 6.80 -15.15
C SER A 136 4.54 5.40 -14.75
N SER A 137 4.51 4.41 -15.64
CA SER A 137 5.09 3.09 -15.37
C SER A 137 6.57 3.14 -15.03
N ILE A 138 7.36 3.92 -15.79
CA ILE A 138 8.80 4.09 -15.56
C ILE A 138 9.06 4.84 -14.25
N GLN A 139 8.26 5.89 -13.97
CA GLN A 139 8.36 6.62 -12.70
C GLN A 139 7.99 5.74 -11.51
N SER A 140 6.94 4.93 -11.58
CA SER A 140 6.57 3.96 -10.54
C SER A 140 7.71 3.01 -10.20
N ILE A 141 8.44 2.52 -11.20
CA ILE A 141 9.64 1.68 -11.00
C ILE A 141 10.71 2.42 -10.20
N GLN A 142 11.04 3.65 -10.60
CA GLN A 142 12.07 4.45 -9.95
C GLN A 142 11.70 4.75 -8.51
N ILE A 143 10.44 5.14 -8.29
CA ILE A 143 9.89 5.38 -6.95
C ILE A 143 9.93 4.09 -6.12
N ALA A 144 9.54 2.93 -6.67
CA ALA A 144 9.59 1.66 -5.94
C ALA A 144 11.02 1.33 -5.48
N LYS A 145 12.05 1.66 -6.27
CA LYS A 145 13.45 1.51 -5.87
C LYS A 145 13.85 2.47 -4.75
N GLU A 146 13.42 3.73 -4.83
CA GLU A 146 13.63 4.73 -3.77
C GLU A 146 12.93 4.28 -2.46
N ILE A 147 11.72 3.72 -2.54
CA ILE A 147 10.99 3.19 -1.38
C ILE A 147 11.72 1.98 -0.77
N ASP A 148 12.28 1.06 -1.57
CA ASP A 148 13.07 -0.06 -1.03
C ASP A 148 14.30 0.43 -0.24
N ALA A 149 14.94 1.50 -0.71
CA ALA A 149 16.06 2.10 0.00
C ALA A 149 15.60 2.69 1.35
N LEU A 150 14.51 3.46 1.36
CA LEU A 150 13.93 4.01 2.58
C LEU A 150 13.50 2.92 3.56
N ARG A 151 12.90 1.83 3.06
CA ARG A 151 12.53 0.66 3.88
C ARG A 151 13.74 0.13 4.63
N ARG A 152 14.85 -0.10 3.92
CA ARG A 152 16.09 -0.64 4.53
C ARG A 152 16.72 0.33 5.53
N GLU A 153 16.62 1.63 5.29
CA GLU A 153 17.11 2.65 6.21
C GLU A 153 16.26 2.70 7.48
N LEU A 154 14.93 2.65 7.34
CA LEU A 154 14.01 2.61 8.47
C LEU A 154 14.15 1.31 9.27
N GLU A 155 14.32 0.16 8.63
CA GLU A 155 14.64 -1.12 9.28
C GLU A 155 15.90 -1.01 10.15
N LYS A 156 17.00 -0.49 9.59
CA LYS A 156 18.24 -0.27 10.35
C LYS A 156 18.06 0.72 11.50
N ALA A 157 17.29 1.78 11.28
CA ALA A 157 17.06 2.80 12.30
C ALA A 157 16.24 2.26 13.47
N VAL A 158 15.27 1.39 13.21
CA VAL A 158 14.53 0.66 14.26
C VAL A 158 15.47 -0.26 15.04
N GLU A 159 16.32 -1.03 14.35
CA GLU A 159 17.30 -1.91 15.01
C GLU A 159 18.30 -1.15 15.88
N GLN A 160 18.70 0.06 15.46
CA GLN A 160 19.73 0.86 16.12
C GLN A 160 19.17 1.91 17.09
N GLY A 161 17.85 2.13 17.10
CA GLY A 161 17.19 3.16 17.91
C GLY A 161 17.55 4.60 17.53
N ALA A 162 18.06 4.84 16.32
CA ALA A 162 18.52 6.14 15.86
C ALA A 162 18.23 6.31 14.37
N LEU A 163 17.62 7.44 13.99
CA LEU A 163 17.18 7.72 12.63
C LEU A 163 18.01 8.83 11.96
N ASP A 164 18.24 8.73 10.64
CA ASP A 164 18.83 9.80 9.84
C ASP A 164 17.82 10.95 9.64
N LYS A 165 18.30 12.20 9.70
CA LYS A 165 17.50 13.43 9.54
C LYS A 165 16.82 13.57 8.17
N ASN A 166 17.28 12.82 7.17
CA ASN A 166 16.82 13.00 5.78
C ASN A 166 15.59 12.15 5.39
N LEU A 167 15.20 11.18 6.22
CA LEU A 167 14.18 10.20 5.87
C LEU A 167 12.78 10.82 5.67
N SER A 168 12.40 11.80 6.50
CA SER A 168 11.11 12.50 6.40
C SER A 168 11.00 13.40 5.13
N PRO A 169 12.00 14.23 4.78
CA PRO A 169 12.04 14.94 3.50
C PRO A 169 11.95 14.03 2.26
N ASP A 170 12.64 12.88 2.29
CA ASP A 170 12.64 11.93 1.18
C ASP A 170 11.26 11.30 0.99
N ILE A 171 10.59 10.91 2.08
CA ILE A 171 9.20 10.42 2.05
C ILE A 171 8.26 11.46 1.45
N GLU A 172 8.36 12.74 1.83
CA GLU A 172 7.48 13.78 1.30
C GLU A 172 7.71 13.99 -0.21
N THR A 173 8.97 13.98 -0.65
CA THR A 173 9.33 14.05 -2.06
C THR A 173 8.70 12.91 -2.87
N LEU A 174 8.71 11.69 -2.33
CA LEU A 174 8.07 10.54 -2.97
C LEU A 174 6.55 10.67 -3.04
N LYS A 175 5.91 11.13 -1.95
CA LYS A 175 4.47 11.39 -1.94
C LYS A 175 4.07 12.42 -3.00
N GLU A 176 4.81 13.51 -3.14
CA GLU A 176 4.54 14.52 -4.17
C GLU A 176 4.64 13.95 -5.60
N LYS A 177 5.64 13.09 -5.86
CA LYS A 177 5.77 12.40 -7.15
C LYS A 177 4.53 11.53 -7.43
N LEU A 178 4.09 10.74 -6.45
CA LEU A 178 2.92 9.85 -6.58
C LEU A 178 1.60 10.63 -6.70
N GLN A 179 1.44 11.75 -5.99
CA GLN A 179 0.26 12.61 -6.11
C GLN A 179 0.14 13.21 -7.52
N LYS A 180 1.26 13.60 -8.14
CA LYS A 180 1.26 14.05 -9.55
C LYS A 180 0.79 12.94 -10.50
N MET A 181 1.15 11.70 -10.23
CA MET A 181 0.69 10.55 -11.03
C MET A 181 -0.81 10.30 -10.85
N LEU A 182 -1.35 10.44 -9.63
CA LEU A 182 -2.80 10.33 -9.39
C LEU A 182 -3.63 11.37 -10.14
N GLN A 183 -3.08 12.54 -10.46
CA GLN A 183 -3.81 13.54 -11.24
C GLN A 183 -4.21 13.02 -12.63
N LEU A 184 -3.47 12.06 -13.19
CA LEU A 184 -3.80 11.40 -14.46
C LEU A 184 -5.06 10.54 -14.37
N ALA A 185 -5.47 10.09 -13.18
CA ALA A 185 -6.72 9.34 -12.99
C ALA A 185 -7.94 10.17 -13.41
N ASN A 186 -7.92 11.48 -13.20
CA ASN A 186 -8.98 12.41 -13.60
C ASN A 186 -9.13 12.55 -15.14
N GLU A 187 -8.18 12.03 -15.90
CA GLU A 187 -8.23 12.03 -17.37
C GLU A 187 -8.90 10.78 -17.93
N LEU A 188 -9.10 9.72 -17.14
CA LEU A 188 -9.69 8.45 -17.61
C LEU A 188 -11.07 8.63 -18.25
N GLU A 189 -11.95 9.41 -17.61
CA GLU A 189 -13.31 9.68 -18.10
C GLU A 189 -13.32 10.44 -19.43
N LYS A 190 -12.25 11.19 -19.74
CA LYS A 190 -12.16 12.01 -20.97
C LYS A 190 -11.82 11.19 -22.21
N HIS A 191 -11.32 9.96 -22.06
CA HIS A 191 -10.75 9.17 -23.15
C HIS A 191 -11.59 7.96 -23.60
N ASN A 192 -12.85 7.83 -23.14
CA ASN A 192 -13.82 6.80 -23.59
C ASN A 192 -13.19 5.40 -23.73
N LEU A 193 -12.46 4.97 -22.71
CA LEU A 193 -11.69 3.73 -22.69
C LEU A 193 -12.61 2.50 -22.63
N SER A 194 -12.15 1.37 -23.17
CA SER A 194 -12.88 0.09 -23.01
C SER A 194 -12.96 -0.29 -21.53
N GLY A 195 -14.06 -0.90 -21.08
CA GLY A 195 -14.27 -1.22 -19.65
C GLY A 195 -13.15 -2.05 -19.01
N ASN A 196 -12.53 -2.98 -19.74
CA ASN A 196 -11.40 -3.76 -19.22
C ASN A 196 -10.12 -2.93 -19.07
N LEU A 197 -9.91 -1.97 -19.96
CA LEU A 197 -8.77 -1.06 -19.91
C LEU A 197 -8.92 -0.05 -18.76
N THR A 198 -10.12 0.55 -18.65
CA THR A 198 -10.47 1.46 -17.55
C THR A 198 -10.20 0.81 -16.20
N ARG A 199 -10.76 -0.38 -15.98
CA ARG A 199 -10.57 -1.13 -14.72
C ARG A 199 -9.11 -1.39 -14.38
N LYS A 200 -8.28 -1.75 -15.38
CA LYS A 200 -6.85 -2.00 -15.15
C LYS A 200 -6.08 -0.73 -14.74
N LEU A 201 -6.46 0.41 -15.31
CA LEU A 201 -5.84 1.68 -14.96
C LEU A 201 -6.32 2.17 -13.59
N GLU A 202 -7.61 2.04 -13.29
CA GLU A 202 -8.19 2.31 -11.96
C GLU A 202 -7.50 1.47 -10.88
N GLU A 203 -7.36 0.16 -11.07
CA GLU A 203 -6.61 -0.72 -10.15
C GLU A 203 -5.16 -0.21 -9.95
N GLY A 204 -4.51 0.30 -10.99
CA GLY A 204 -3.17 0.87 -10.89
C GLY A 204 -3.12 2.16 -10.07
N PHE A 205 -4.11 3.04 -10.25
CA PHE A 205 -4.23 4.28 -9.47
C PHE A 205 -4.61 4.00 -8.01
N ASP A 206 -5.46 3.01 -7.74
CA ASP A 206 -5.80 2.57 -6.38
C ASP A 206 -4.57 2.07 -5.62
N ASN A 207 -3.68 1.34 -6.31
CA ASN A 207 -2.40 0.93 -5.74
C ASN A 207 -1.53 2.15 -5.38
N ILE A 208 -1.47 3.17 -6.25
CA ILE A 208 -0.72 4.41 -5.96
C ILE A 208 -1.32 5.13 -4.75
N ALA A 209 -2.64 5.25 -4.67
CA ALA A 209 -3.32 5.88 -3.53
C ALA A 209 -3.02 5.15 -2.22
N THR A 210 -3.05 3.81 -2.25
CA THR A 210 -2.71 2.96 -1.10
C THR A 210 -1.26 3.17 -0.65
N VAL A 211 -0.33 3.23 -1.61
CA VAL A 211 1.10 3.47 -1.34
C VAL A 211 1.34 4.84 -0.68
N ILE A 212 0.60 5.89 -1.09
CA ILE A 212 0.68 7.19 -0.42
C ILE A 212 0.24 7.08 1.04
N GLY A 213 -0.79 6.29 1.34
CA GLY A 213 -1.22 6.00 2.70
C GLY A 213 -0.10 5.34 3.53
N PHE A 214 0.58 4.34 2.96
CA PHE A 214 1.70 3.68 3.63
C PHE A 214 2.88 4.63 3.89
N LEU A 215 3.21 5.49 2.93
CA LEU A 215 4.26 6.50 3.10
C LEU A 215 3.91 7.51 4.20
N GLU A 216 2.65 7.90 4.33
CA GLU A 216 2.22 8.78 5.42
C GLU A 216 2.44 8.13 6.78
N GLU A 217 2.17 6.84 6.90
CA GLU A 217 2.39 6.10 8.15
C GLU A 217 3.90 5.97 8.46
N TRP A 218 4.72 5.63 7.45
CA TRP A 218 6.17 5.58 7.60
C TRP A 218 6.77 6.94 8.00
N LYS A 219 6.17 8.04 7.54
CA LYS A 219 6.56 9.40 7.95
C LYS A 219 6.30 9.64 9.42
N LYS A 220 5.14 9.23 9.94
CA LYS A 220 4.83 9.35 11.38
C LYS A 220 5.81 8.53 12.21
N LEU A 221 6.06 7.28 11.82
CA LEU A 221 7.03 6.41 12.49
C LEU A 221 8.44 7.02 12.48
N SER A 222 8.88 7.53 11.32
CA SER A 222 10.15 8.24 11.17
C SER A 222 10.27 9.42 12.13
N ALA A 223 9.24 10.26 12.22
CA ALA A 223 9.21 11.40 13.12
C ALA A 223 9.28 10.97 14.61
N ILE A 224 8.55 9.93 14.99
CA ILE A 224 8.58 9.40 16.36
C ILE A 224 9.97 8.89 16.74
N LEU A 225 10.60 8.11 15.86
CA LEU A 225 11.95 7.58 16.10
C LEU A 225 13.00 8.69 16.16
N PHE A 226 12.83 9.75 15.36
CA PHE A 226 13.75 10.88 15.34
C PHE A 226 13.64 11.76 16.60
N ASP A 227 12.43 12.17 16.96
CA ASP A 227 12.19 13.13 18.05
C ASP A 227 12.18 12.47 19.44
N TYR A 228 11.80 11.18 19.51
CA TYR A 228 11.52 10.45 20.75
C TYR A 228 12.16 9.06 20.80
N GLY A 229 13.18 8.78 19.98
CA GLY A 229 13.85 7.48 19.96
C GLY A 229 14.42 7.05 21.33
N ASP A 230 14.90 8.01 22.13
CA ASP A 230 15.37 7.78 23.50
C ASP A 230 14.23 7.34 24.44
N ILE A 231 13.07 7.98 24.32
CA ILE A 231 11.86 7.64 25.09
C ILE A 231 11.32 6.27 24.65
N ALA A 232 11.25 6.00 23.34
CA ALA A 232 10.84 4.71 22.80
C ALA A 232 11.74 3.55 23.29
N GLY A 233 13.06 3.76 23.32
CA GLY A 233 13.99 2.79 23.90
C GLY A 233 13.72 2.54 25.39
N LYS A 234 13.39 3.59 26.14
CA LYS A 234 13.07 3.48 27.58
C LYS A 234 11.72 2.82 27.84
N THR A 235 10.72 2.99 26.98
CA THR A 235 9.41 2.32 27.13
C THR A 235 9.51 0.82 26.83
N LEU A 236 10.32 0.44 25.85
CA LEU A 236 10.69 -0.95 25.58
C LEU A 236 11.47 -1.57 26.77
N GLU A 237 12.42 -0.82 27.34
CA GLU A 237 13.16 -1.25 28.53
C GLU A 237 12.21 -1.45 29.72
N LEU A 238 11.27 -0.51 29.95
CA LEU A 238 10.25 -0.64 30.99
C LEU A 238 9.43 -1.92 30.82
N SER A 239 8.92 -2.19 29.61
CA SER A 239 8.16 -3.41 29.30
C SER A 239 8.96 -4.67 29.63
N THR A 240 10.22 -4.71 29.22
CA THR A 240 11.13 -5.85 29.46
C THR A 240 11.37 -6.07 30.96
N ILE A 241 11.59 -5.00 31.73
CA ILE A 241 11.80 -5.11 33.17
C ILE A 241 10.54 -5.65 33.88
N LEU A 242 9.37 -5.16 33.48
CA LEU A 242 8.09 -5.62 34.04
C LEU A 242 7.84 -7.10 33.75
N GLU A 243 8.16 -7.58 32.54
CA GLU A 243 8.10 -9.01 32.17
C GLU A 243 9.05 -9.89 33.00
N MET A 244 10.19 -9.35 33.45
CA MET A 244 11.18 -10.10 34.25
C MET A 244 10.85 -10.13 35.74
N LEU A 245 10.10 -9.15 36.27
CA LEU A 245 9.79 -9.01 37.70
C LEU A 245 9.21 -10.28 38.36
N PRO A 246 8.26 -11.04 37.78
CA PRO A 246 7.67 -12.21 38.41
C PRO A 246 8.59 -13.43 38.46
N ARG A 247 9.63 -13.48 37.62
CA ARG A 247 10.40 -14.71 37.34
C ARG A 247 11.43 -15.07 38.41
N GLN A 248 11.27 -14.60 39.66
CA GLN A 248 12.16 -14.84 40.81
C GLN A 248 13.63 -15.02 40.41
N SER A 249 14.30 -13.93 40.03
CA SER A 249 15.73 -13.99 39.74
C SER A 249 16.55 -13.62 40.98
N ASN A 250 17.76 -14.15 41.09
CA ASN A 250 18.76 -13.67 42.06
C ASN A 250 19.15 -12.19 41.84
N GLU A 251 18.58 -11.52 40.83
CA GLU A 251 18.85 -10.14 40.40
C GLU A 251 17.70 -9.18 40.75
N THR A 252 16.71 -9.60 41.55
CA THR A 252 15.56 -8.78 41.95
C THR A 252 15.89 -7.35 42.37
N LYS A 253 16.93 -7.16 43.19
CA LYS A 253 17.37 -5.83 43.61
C LYS A 253 17.87 -4.98 42.43
N VAL A 254 18.62 -5.60 41.53
CA VAL A 254 19.14 -4.95 40.30
C VAL A 254 17.99 -4.58 39.36
N LEU A 255 16.98 -5.45 39.22
CA LEU A 255 15.79 -5.17 38.42
C LEU A 255 14.99 -3.99 38.97
N LEU A 256 14.80 -3.91 40.30
CA LEU A 256 14.13 -2.77 40.94
C LEU A 256 14.94 -1.48 40.77
N ASP A 257 16.26 -1.51 40.94
CA ASP A 257 17.12 -0.34 40.73
C ASP A 257 17.05 0.14 39.27
N ARG A 258 17.02 -0.78 38.29
CA ARG A 258 16.81 -0.45 36.87
C ARG A 258 15.43 0.14 36.61
N LEU A 259 14.38 -0.43 37.21
CA LEU A 259 13.01 0.06 37.08
C LEU A 259 12.89 1.51 37.58
N GLU A 260 13.42 1.79 38.77
CA GLU A 260 13.45 3.14 39.33
C GLU A 260 14.22 4.12 38.46
N ASN A 261 15.37 3.70 37.90
CA ASN A 261 16.13 4.54 36.98
C ASN A 261 15.32 4.91 35.72
N VAL A 262 14.56 3.96 35.17
CA VAL A 262 13.68 4.21 34.01
C VAL A 262 12.53 5.14 34.39
N LEU A 263 11.87 4.92 35.53
CA LEU A 263 10.78 5.78 36.01
C LEU A 263 11.26 7.20 36.35
N ASN A 264 12.45 7.35 36.95
CA ASN A 264 13.08 8.64 37.20
C ASN A 264 13.41 9.37 35.89
N TYR A 265 13.91 8.66 34.88
CA TYR A 265 14.15 9.23 33.55
C TYR A 265 12.84 9.78 32.96
N PHE A 266 11.74 9.02 33.03
CA PHE A 266 10.44 9.47 32.55
C PHE A 266 9.89 10.66 33.33
N THR A 267 10.04 10.66 34.66
CA THR A 267 9.61 11.78 35.51
C THR A 267 10.33 13.07 35.13
N ASN A 268 11.63 13.00 34.85
CA ASN A 268 12.42 14.15 34.38
C ASN A 268 12.12 14.59 32.94
N ASN A 269 11.44 13.75 32.16
CA ASN A 269 11.11 13.99 30.75
C ASN A 269 9.58 13.95 30.50
N SER A 270 8.76 14.22 31.52
CA SER A 270 7.31 14.00 31.50
C SER A 270 6.59 14.64 30.31
N LYS A 271 6.94 15.89 29.97
CA LYS A 271 6.34 16.58 28.81
C LYS A 271 6.65 15.86 27.49
N ARG A 272 7.90 15.46 27.26
CA ARG A 272 8.30 14.74 26.04
C ARG A 272 7.66 13.34 26.01
N LEU A 273 7.48 12.72 27.18
CA LEU A 273 6.82 11.42 27.30
C LEU A 273 5.34 11.50 26.87
N ASP A 274 4.62 12.53 27.32
CA ASP A 274 3.21 12.72 26.94
C ASP A 274 3.07 13.05 25.44
N GLU A 275 3.98 13.86 24.88
CA GLU A 275 4.05 14.12 23.43
C GLU A 275 4.34 12.82 22.64
N TYR A 276 5.26 11.98 23.12
CA TYR A 276 5.53 10.66 22.55
C TYR A 276 4.29 9.75 22.60
N TYR A 277 3.64 9.67 23.78
CA TYR A 277 2.44 8.85 23.99
C TYR A 277 1.33 9.25 23.02
N GLU A 278 1.07 10.56 22.88
CA GLU A 278 0.08 11.07 21.93
C GLU A 278 0.44 10.72 20.48
N ASN A 279 1.69 10.93 20.06
CA ASN A 279 2.11 10.63 18.69
C ASN A 279 2.02 9.15 18.35
N VAL A 280 2.45 8.27 19.26
CA VAL A 280 2.35 6.82 19.08
C VAL A 280 0.89 6.35 19.07
N SER A 281 0.02 6.94 19.90
CA SER A 281 -1.42 6.59 19.92
C SER A 281 -2.15 6.88 18.60
N ARG A 282 -1.58 7.76 17.75
CA ARG A 282 -2.11 8.14 16.44
C ARG A 282 -1.55 7.30 15.27
N LEU A 283 -0.64 6.36 15.56
CA LEU A 283 -0.16 5.41 14.56
C LEU A 283 -1.31 4.48 14.12
N ASP A 284 -1.24 4.02 12.88
CA ASP A 284 -2.18 3.08 12.28
C ASP A 284 -1.43 1.84 11.77
N PRO A 285 -1.11 0.87 12.67
CA PRO A 285 -0.30 -0.29 12.31
C PRO A 285 -0.77 -1.06 11.06
N PRO A 286 -2.08 -1.28 10.82
CA PRO A 286 -2.57 -1.86 9.57
C PRO A 286 -2.11 -1.15 8.29
N SER A 287 -1.86 0.16 8.37
CA SER A 287 -1.39 1.01 7.28
C SER A 287 0.14 1.15 7.22
N ALA A 288 0.89 0.50 8.10
CA ALA A 288 2.35 0.58 8.14
C ALA A 288 3.07 -0.52 7.32
N ALA A 289 2.32 -1.46 6.74
CA ALA A 289 2.84 -2.58 5.96
C ALA A 289 3.93 -3.39 6.72
N THR A 290 5.17 -3.46 6.22
CA THR A 290 6.26 -4.21 6.91
C THR A 290 6.54 -3.72 8.33
N PHE A 291 6.21 -2.46 8.67
CA PHE A 291 6.44 -1.91 10.02
C PHE A 291 5.24 -2.04 10.97
N ALA A 292 4.16 -2.72 10.56
CA ALA A 292 2.96 -2.91 11.37
C ALA A 292 3.26 -3.50 12.77
N ASP A 293 4.15 -4.48 12.85
CA ASP A 293 4.53 -5.09 14.12
C ASP A 293 5.26 -4.10 15.03
N ILE A 294 6.15 -3.28 14.47
CA ILE A 294 6.92 -2.28 15.20
C ILE A 294 6.00 -1.20 15.75
N GLU A 295 5.09 -0.67 14.93
CA GLU A 295 4.12 0.32 15.40
C GLU A 295 3.19 -0.25 16.47
N SER A 296 2.76 -1.51 16.31
CA SER A 296 1.96 -2.21 17.32
C SER A 296 2.72 -2.35 18.65
N ILE A 297 4.02 -2.66 18.60
CA ILE A 297 4.89 -2.74 19.79
C ILE A 297 5.04 -1.37 20.44
N LEU A 298 5.32 -0.32 19.66
CA LEU A 298 5.40 1.05 20.19
C LEU A 298 4.09 1.46 20.85
N GLN A 299 2.95 1.19 20.21
CA GLN A 299 1.62 1.43 20.79
C GLN A 299 1.34 0.65 22.06
N ALA A 300 1.76 -0.61 22.11
CA ALA A 300 1.54 -1.44 23.29
C ALA A 300 2.39 -0.98 24.49
N THR A 301 3.59 -0.45 24.23
CA THR A 301 4.59 -0.11 25.25
C THR A 301 4.57 1.36 25.65
N ALA A 302 3.95 2.24 24.86
CA ALA A 302 3.87 3.67 25.15
C ALA A 302 3.09 3.94 26.44
N VAL A 303 3.67 4.74 27.34
CA VAL A 303 3.12 5.07 28.65
C VAL A 303 3.07 6.58 28.82
N ASN A 304 2.03 7.09 29.50
CA ASN A 304 1.90 8.52 29.81
C ASN A 304 2.48 8.85 31.20
N SER A 305 2.69 10.13 31.48
CA SER A 305 3.26 10.60 32.74
C SER A 305 2.44 10.22 33.98
N GLY A 306 1.10 10.21 33.88
CA GLY A 306 0.22 9.82 34.98
C GLY A 306 0.34 8.34 35.36
N ASP A 307 0.55 7.46 34.39
CA ASP A 307 0.79 6.04 34.62
C ASP A 307 2.21 5.81 35.19
N VAL A 308 3.21 6.59 34.76
CA VAL A 308 4.56 6.58 35.37
C VAL A 308 4.51 6.99 36.84
N GLU A 309 3.72 7.98 37.22
CA GLU A 309 3.58 8.41 38.62
C GLU A 309 3.01 7.29 39.49
N LYS A 310 1.94 6.62 39.01
CA LYS A 310 1.35 5.46 39.70
C LYS A 310 2.36 4.30 39.83
N LEU A 311 3.11 4.01 38.77
CA LEU A 311 4.16 2.99 38.78
C LEU A 311 5.26 3.33 39.78
N THR A 312 5.68 4.59 39.84
CA THR A 312 6.71 5.06 40.77
C THR A 312 6.27 4.84 42.21
N GLU A 313 5.02 5.16 42.53
CA GLU A 313 4.46 4.91 43.86
C GLU A 313 4.33 3.41 44.16
N ALA A 314 3.94 2.60 43.18
CA ALA A 314 3.85 1.14 43.33
C ALA A 314 5.22 0.50 43.60
N VAL A 315 6.26 0.93 42.89
CA VAL A 315 7.65 0.48 43.10
C VAL A 315 8.15 0.89 44.48
N ARG A 316 7.83 2.11 44.93
CA ARG A 316 8.17 2.59 46.28
C ARG A 316 7.53 1.73 47.38
N ARG A 317 6.26 1.36 47.22
CA ARG A 317 5.55 0.45 48.13
C ARG A 317 6.16 -0.94 48.13
N LEU A 318 6.42 -1.52 46.94
CA LEU A 318 7.06 -2.82 46.77
C LEU A 318 8.40 -2.88 47.52
N ARG A 319 9.24 -1.86 47.35
CA ARG A 319 10.55 -1.79 48.02
C ARG A 319 10.43 -1.67 49.54
N LYS A 320 9.47 -0.89 50.02
CA LYS A 320 9.21 -0.73 51.46
C LYS A 320 8.83 -2.06 52.10
N ARG A 321 7.94 -2.83 51.47
CA ARG A 321 7.50 -4.14 51.98
C ARG A 321 8.65 -5.15 52.04
N LEU A 322 9.51 -5.17 51.01
CA LEU A 322 10.71 -6.02 51.02
C LEU A 322 11.72 -5.63 52.09
N GLN A 323 11.82 -4.33 52.43
CA GLN A 323 12.63 -3.87 53.57
C GLN A 323 11.99 -4.22 54.92
N GLU A 324 10.66 -4.25 54.99
CA GLU A 324 9.88 -4.64 56.18
C GLU A 324 9.89 -6.16 56.43
N GLY A 325 10.39 -6.95 55.46
CA GLY A 325 10.64 -8.39 55.61
C GLY A 325 9.65 -9.28 54.86
N ASP A 326 8.74 -8.73 54.06
CA ASP A 326 7.78 -9.50 53.26
C ASP A 326 8.50 -10.37 52.22
N SER A 327 7.91 -11.52 51.91
CA SER A 327 8.41 -12.34 50.81
C SER A 327 8.19 -11.65 49.46
N TRP A 328 9.03 -11.98 48.48
CA TRP A 328 8.93 -11.41 47.13
C TRP A 328 7.54 -11.64 46.49
N GLU A 329 6.95 -12.82 46.72
CA GLU A 329 5.63 -13.20 46.22
C GLU A 329 4.52 -12.35 46.85
N GLU A 330 4.57 -12.11 48.16
CA GLU A 330 3.57 -11.30 48.87
C GLU A 330 3.65 -9.81 48.50
N ALA A 331 4.87 -9.32 48.28
CA ALA A 331 5.10 -7.93 47.90
C ALA A 331 4.71 -7.68 46.42
N LEU A 332 4.93 -8.65 45.54
CA LEU A 332 4.54 -8.58 44.12
C LEU A 332 3.03 -8.57 43.92
N LYS A 333 2.25 -9.27 44.75
CA LYS A 333 0.80 -9.39 44.54
C LYS A 333 0.06 -8.05 44.49
N GLU A 334 0.43 -7.11 45.36
CA GLU A 334 -0.14 -5.75 45.39
C GLU A 334 0.37 -4.89 44.22
N PHE A 335 1.62 -5.12 43.81
CA PHE A 335 2.20 -4.47 42.64
C PHE A 335 1.46 -4.90 41.37
N GLU A 336 1.19 -6.20 41.22
CA GLU A 336 0.38 -6.79 40.15
C GLU A 336 -1.03 -6.19 40.09
N GLU A 337 -1.73 -6.07 41.21
CA GLU A 337 -3.05 -5.42 41.25
C GLU A 337 -2.99 -3.97 40.76
N THR A 338 -1.91 -3.25 41.08
CA THR A 338 -1.70 -1.89 40.59
C THR A 338 -1.45 -1.88 39.08
N LEU A 339 -0.64 -2.79 38.55
CA LEU A 339 -0.40 -2.92 37.10
C LEU A 339 -1.71 -3.24 36.36
N ALA A 340 -2.53 -4.15 36.87
CA ALA A 340 -3.81 -4.52 36.25
C ALA A 340 -4.79 -3.33 36.14
N SER A 341 -4.65 -2.34 37.03
CA SER A 341 -5.48 -1.13 37.04
C SER A 341 -5.02 -0.04 36.05
N LEU A 342 -3.84 -0.19 35.44
CA LEU A 342 -3.32 0.77 34.47
C LEU A 342 -3.95 0.54 33.09
N SER A 343 -4.26 1.62 32.38
CA SER A 343 -4.96 1.62 31.09
C SER A 343 -4.16 1.07 29.90
N ASN A 344 -2.93 0.59 30.12
CA ASN A 344 -2.02 0.25 29.02
C ASN A 344 -2.03 -1.25 28.67
N LYS A 345 -1.91 -1.54 27.36
CA LYS A 345 -1.99 -2.89 26.81
C LYS A 345 -0.88 -3.82 27.32
N VAL A 346 0.34 -3.31 27.51
CA VAL A 346 1.45 -4.08 28.13
C VAL A 346 1.06 -4.59 29.52
N PHE A 347 0.39 -3.78 30.34
CA PHE A 347 -0.04 -4.19 31.67
C PHE A 347 -1.23 -5.16 31.63
N SER A 348 -2.11 -5.07 30.63
CA SER A 348 -3.23 -6.00 30.48
C SER A 348 -2.84 -7.37 29.87
N ASN A 349 -1.89 -7.42 28.94
CA ASN A 349 -1.39 -8.68 28.36
C ASN A 349 -0.54 -9.47 29.36
N TYR A 350 0.07 -8.78 30.33
CA TYR A 350 0.77 -9.35 31.48
C TYR A 350 -0.10 -10.36 32.26
N PHE A 351 -1.40 -10.08 32.39
CA PHE A 351 -2.33 -10.93 33.15
C PHE A 351 -2.94 -12.07 32.34
N VAL A 352 -3.03 -11.95 31.01
CA VAL A 352 -3.58 -13.02 30.17
C VAL A 352 -2.62 -14.23 30.13
N GLN A 353 -1.31 -14.01 30.28
CA GLN A 353 -0.34 -15.11 30.34
C GLN A 353 -0.12 -15.68 31.75
N SER A 354 -0.27 -14.88 32.82
CA SER A 354 -0.11 -15.38 34.21
C SER A 354 -1.38 -16.05 34.76
N SER A 355 -2.56 -15.75 34.22
CA SER A 355 -3.85 -16.36 34.62
C SER A 355 -4.19 -17.66 33.86
N GLY A 356 -3.34 -18.08 32.92
CA GLY A 356 -3.63 -19.13 31.92
C GLY A 356 -2.92 -20.46 32.15
N SER A 357 -2.64 -20.88 33.38
CA SER A 357 -2.17 -22.24 33.68
C SER A 357 -3.34 -23.12 34.11
N GLY A 358 -4.11 -23.64 33.14
CA GLY A 358 -5.22 -24.53 33.49
C GLY A 358 -6.21 -24.98 32.41
N ALA A 359 -5.82 -25.17 31.15
CA ALA A 359 -6.55 -26.05 30.23
C ALA A 359 -5.67 -26.46 29.05
N GLY A 360 -4.98 -27.60 29.20
CA GLY A 360 -4.48 -28.34 28.05
C GLY A 360 -5.64 -28.95 27.27
N GLY A 361 -5.49 -29.02 25.95
CA GLY A 361 -6.34 -29.85 25.11
C GLY A 361 -6.18 -29.57 23.62
N GLY A 362 -5.38 -30.40 22.94
CA GLY A 362 -5.58 -30.67 21.51
C GLY A 362 -4.44 -30.28 20.59
N THR A 363 -3.41 -31.12 20.56
CA THR A 363 -2.70 -31.44 19.33
C THR A 363 -3.71 -31.80 18.24
N ASP A 364 -3.74 -31.07 17.12
CA ASP A 364 -3.70 -31.70 15.79
C ASP A 364 -3.57 -30.67 14.66
N ARG A 365 -2.45 -30.79 13.95
CA ARG A 365 -2.36 -30.36 12.55
C ARG A 365 -3.15 -31.37 11.72
N PRO A 366 -4.04 -30.97 10.81
CA PRO A 366 -4.38 -31.83 9.69
C PRO A 366 -3.15 -31.85 8.76
N ARG A 367 -2.51 -33.01 8.68
CA ARG A 367 -1.88 -33.41 7.42
C ARG A 367 -3.01 -33.58 6.41
N ASP A 368 -2.91 -32.87 5.30
CA ASP A 368 -3.08 -33.40 3.94
C ASP A 368 -2.49 -32.39 2.93
#